data_AF-A0ABC9WTB5-F1
#
_entry.id   AF-A0ABC9WTB5-F1
#
_cell.length_a   1.000
_cell.length_b   1.000
_cell.length_c   1.000
_cell.angle_alpha   90.00
_cell.angle_beta   90.00
_cell.angle_gamma   90.00
#
_symmetry.space_group_name_H-M   'P 1'
#
loop_
_entity.id
_entity.type
_entity.pdbx_description
1 polymer ?
#
loop_
_entity_poly.entity_id
_entity_poly.type
_entity_poly.pdbx_seq_one_letter_code
_entity_poly.pdbx_strand_id
1 'polypeptide(L)' 'MAISGGFIRRVTNDARENEMDENLEQVSGIIGNLRHMALDMGNEIDTQNRQIDRIMEKADSNKTRIDEANQRATKMLGSG' A
#
# COMPACT_ATOMS: atom_id res chain seq x y z
N MET A 1 29.01 -11.65 8.39
CA MET A 1 29.44 -11.76 9.80
C MET A 1 28.18 -11.93 10.63
N ALA A 2 27.90 -13.15 11.09
CA ALA A 2 26.85 -13.35 12.08
C ALA A 2 27.44 -12.94 13.43
N ILE A 3 26.88 -11.90 14.06
CA ILE A 3 27.18 -11.60 15.45
C ILE A 3 26.57 -12.76 16.23
N SER A 4 27.40 -13.73 16.62
CA SER A 4 27.00 -14.96 17.31
C SER A 4 26.76 -14.74 18.82
N GLY A 5 26.19 -13.59 19.17
CA GLY A 5 25.69 -13.31 20.52
C GLY A 5 24.25 -12.82 20.39
N GLY A 6 23.39 -13.19 21.34
CA GLY A 6 22.00 -12.72 21.40
C GLY A 6 21.86 -11.21 21.21
N PHE A 7 20.64 -10.76 20.97
CA PHE A 7 20.28 -9.36 20.77
C PHE A 7 20.73 -8.45 21.93
N ILE A 8 20.95 -9.01 23.12
CA ILE A 8 21.50 -8.27 24.26
C ILE A 8 22.89 -8.78 24.72
N ARG A 9 23.67 -7.85 25.28
CA ARG A 9 24.87 -8.15 26.06
C ARG A 9 24.45 -8.57 27.48
N ARG A 10 24.73 -9.82 27.85
CA ARG A 10 24.48 -10.33 29.22
C ARG A 10 25.47 -9.75 30.23
N VAL A 11 24.97 -9.34 31.40
CA VAL A 11 25.72 -8.75 32.51
C VAL A 11 25.52 -9.54 33.80
N THR A 12 24.27 -9.83 34.18
CA THR A 12 23.95 -10.57 35.41
C THR A 12 23.65 -12.05 35.16
N ASN A 13 23.45 -12.45 33.91
CA ASN A 13 22.98 -13.78 33.49
C ASN A 13 21.68 -14.20 34.19
N ASP A 14 20.77 -13.25 34.41
CA ASP A 14 19.50 -13.49 35.07
C ASP A 14 18.35 -13.81 34.10
N ALA A 15 17.21 -14.25 34.63
CA ALA A 15 16.06 -14.63 33.83
C ALA A 15 15.46 -13.46 33.01
N ARG A 16 15.64 -12.20 33.45
CA ARG A 16 15.14 -11.03 32.73
C ARG A 16 15.97 -10.77 31.47
N GLU A 17 17.27 -11.02 31.53
CA GLU A 17 18.14 -10.97 30.35
C GLU A 17 17.72 -12.01 29.30
N ASN A 18 17.34 -13.23 29.70
CA ASN A 18 16.80 -14.21 28.75
C ASN A 18 15.48 -13.72 28.11
N GLU A 19 14.55 -13.20 28.92
CA GLU A 19 13.26 -12.69 28.43
C GLU A 19 13.46 -11.50 27.47
N MET A 20 14.40 -10.61 27.74
CA MET A 20 14.75 -9.51 26.84
C MET A 20 15.30 -10.03 25.50
N ASP A 21 16.13 -11.06 25.51
CA ASP A 21 16.69 -11.66 24.29
C ASP A 21 15.58 -12.31 23.44
N GLU A 22 14.69 -13.07 24.07
CA GLU A 22 13.52 -13.70 23.43
C GLU A 22 12.54 -12.66 22.86
N ASN A 23 12.27 -11.59 23.62
CA ASN A 23 11.40 -10.51 23.16
C ASN A 23 12.00 -9.77 21.97
N LEU A 24 13.32 -9.53 21.95
CA LEU A 24 13.98 -8.88 20.81
C LEU A 24 14.05 -9.79 19.57
N GLU A 25 14.16 -11.10 19.75
CA GLU A 25 14.03 -12.06 18.65
C GLU A 25 12.63 -12.01 18.03
N GLN A 26 11.58 -11.99 18.86
CA GLN A 26 10.20 -11.83 18.38
C GLN A 26 9.99 -10.49 17.67
N VAL A 27 10.51 -9.38 18.23
CA VAL A 27 10.46 -8.06 17.60
C VAL A 27 11.17 -8.06 16.24
N SER A 28 12.31 -8.73 16.12
CA SER A 28 13.01 -8.91 14.83
C SER A 28 12.11 -9.60 13.80
N GLY A 29 11.41 -10.67 14.20
CA GLY A 29 10.42 -11.34 13.36
C GLY A 29 9.26 -10.43 12.94
N ILE A 30 8.72 -9.65 13.88
CA ILE A 30 7.65 -8.68 13.61
C ILE A 30 8.13 -7.59 12.63
N ILE A 31 9.36 -7.09 12.78
CA ILE A 31 9.95 -6.12 11.84
C ILE A 31 10.09 -6.74 10.44
N GLY A 32 10.45 -8.01 10.34
CA GLY A 32 10.45 -8.75 9.07
C GLY A 32 9.07 -8.76 8.41
N ASN A 33 8.02 -9.04 9.19
CA ASN A 33 6.64 -9.02 8.70
C ASN A 33 6.19 -7.61 8.30
N LEU A 34 6.51 -6.58 9.10
CA LEU A 34 6.21 -5.18 8.80
C LEU A 34 6.90 -4.75 7.49
N ARG A 35 8.14 -5.18 7.24
CA ARG A 35 8.84 -4.94 5.98
C ARG A 35 8.12 -5.59 4.81
N HIS A 36 7.67 -6.84 4.96
CA HIS A 36 6.94 -7.53 3.89
C HIS A 36 5.63 -6.81 3.57
N MET A 37 4.83 -6.47 4.59
CA MET A 37 3.60 -5.70 4.41
C MET A 37 3.85 -4.33 3.77
N ALA A 38 4.93 -3.63 4.12
CA ALA A 38 5.27 -2.36 3.50
C ALA A 38 5.59 -2.49 2.00
N LEU A 39 6.29 -3.57 1.61
CA LEU A 39 6.57 -3.86 0.20
C LEU A 39 5.30 -4.22 -0.57
N ASP A 40 4.45 -5.08 0.01
CA ASP A 40 3.20 -5.50 -0.61
C ASP A 40 2.22 -4.33 -0.76
N MET A 41 2.09 -3.50 0.28
CA MET A 41 1.29 -2.27 0.22
C MET A 41 1.84 -1.31 -0.84
N GLY A 42 3.16 -1.17 -0.97
CA GLY A 42 3.78 -0.35 -2.01
C GLY A 42 3.40 -0.83 -3.42
N ASN A 43 3.55 -2.14 -3.68
CA ASN A 43 3.19 -2.75 -4.96
C ASN A 43 1.69 -2.61 -5.28
N GLU A 44 0.83 -2.73 -4.26
CA GLU A 44 -0.61 -2.57 -4.40
C GLU A 44 -0.97 -1.12 -4.73
N ILE A 45 -0.37 -0.13 -4.07
CA ILE A 45 -0.53 1.29 -4.38
C ILE A 45 -0.14 1.58 -5.84
N ASP A 46 1.00 1.07 -6.31
CA ASP A 46 1.44 1.26 -7.70
C ASP A 46 0.49 0.62 -8.72
N THR A 47 -0.10 -0.52 -8.36
CA THR A 47 -1.09 -1.21 -9.20
C THR A 47 -2.41 -0.44 -9.25
N GLN A 48 -2.88 0.05 -8.11
CA GLN A 48 -4.08 0.86 -8.01
C GLN A 48 -3.92 2.23 -8.69
N ASN A 49 -2.76 2.88 -8.58
CA ASN A 49 -2.47 4.12 -9.30
C ASN A 49 -2.64 3.95 -10.82
N ARG A 50 -2.01 2.92 -11.40
CA ARG A 50 -2.18 2.60 -12.82
C ARG A 50 -3.63 2.27 -13.18
N GLN A 51 -4.40 1.70 -12.25
CA GLN A 51 -5.83 1.43 -12.47
C GLN A 51 -6.65 2.72 -12.46
N ILE A 52 -6.35 3.65 -11.55
CA ILE A 52 -6.98 4.96 -11.47
C ILE A 52 -6.74 5.75 -12.76
N ASP A 53 -5.51 5.72 -13.30
CA ASP A 53 -5.21 6.37 -14.60
C ASP A 53 -6.14 5.86 -15.72
N ARG A 54 -6.32 4.54 -15.83
CA ARG A 54 -7.25 3.95 -16.81
C ARG A 54 -8.71 4.32 -16.54
N ILE A 55 -9.09 4.52 -15.28
CA ILE A 55 -10.45 4.97 -14.92
C ILE A 55 -10.65 6.42 -15.35
N MET A 56 -9.64 7.29 -15.14
CA MET A 56 -9.69 8.69 -15.55
C MET A 56 -9.84 8.82 -17.06
N GLU A 57 -9.06 8.08 -17.86
CA GLU A 57 -9.20 8.06 -19.32
C GLU A 57 -10.63 7.67 -19.76
N LYS A 58 -11.20 6.65 -19.13
CA LYS A 58 -12.58 6.22 -19.40
C LYS A 58 -13.60 7.26 -18.95
N ALA A 59 -13.36 7.93 -17.82
CA ALA A 59 -14.22 8.98 -17.32
C ALA A 59 -14.26 10.18 -18.28
N ASP A 60 -13.11 10.60 -18.81
CA ASP A 60 -13.01 11.70 -19.78
C ASP A 60 -13.70 11.36 -21.11
N SER A 61 -13.54 10.13 -21.60
CA SER A 61 -14.26 9.66 -22.79
C SER A 61 -15.77 9.66 -22.57
N ASN A 62 -16.23 9.18 -21.41
CA ASN A 62 -17.64 9.19 -21.06
C ASN A 62 -18.19 10.61 -20.91
N LYS A 63 -17.44 11.52 -20.29
CA LYS A 63 -17.79 12.93 -20.19
C LYS A 63 -18.00 13.53 -21.59
N THR A 64 -17.07 13.32 -22.50
CA THR A 64 -17.17 13.80 -23.89
C THR A 64 -18.42 13.25 -24.58
N ARG A 65 -18.70 11.94 -24.44
CA ARG A 65 -19.90 11.31 -25.01
C ARG A 65 -21.19 11.89 -24.45
N ILE A 66 -21.25 12.14 -23.14
CA ILE A 66 -22.41 12.74 -22.49
C ILE A 66 -22.60 14.18 -22.97
N ASP A 67 -21.53 14.97 -23.03
CA ASP A 67 -21.59 16.36 -23.47
C ASP A 67 -22.07 16.45 -24.94
N GLU A 68 -21.56 15.58 -25.83
CA GLU A 68 -22.06 15.47 -27.21
C GLU A 68 -23.52 15.04 -27.31
N ALA A 69 -23.93 14.02 -26.53
CA ALA A 69 -25.31 13.54 -26.53
C ALA A 69 -26.27 14.62 -26.04
N ASN A 70 -25.89 15.36 -25.00
CA ASN A 70 -26.63 16.49 -24.47
C ASN A 70 -26.77 17.61 -25.53
N GLN A 71 -25.68 17.97 -26.22
CA GLN A 71 -25.75 18.95 -27.31
C GLN A 71 -26.71 18.53 -28.42
N ARG A 72 -26.69 17.24 -28.81
CA ARG A 72 -27.62 16.70 -29.82
C ARG A 72 -29.06 16.75 -29.31
N ALA A 73 -29.31 16.37 -28.07
CA ALA A 73 -30.63 16.43 -27.45
C ALA A 73 -31.18 17.87 -27.38
N THR A 74 -30.36 18.84 -26.94
CA THR A 74 -30.75 20.26 -26.91
C THR A 74 -31.06 20.78 -28.30
N LYS A 75 -30.28 20.42 -29.33
CA LYS A 75 -30.60 20.78 -30.72
C LYS A 75 -31.95 20.19 -31.13
N MET A 76 -32.21 18.91 -30.88
CA MET A 76 -33.49 18.27 -31.22
C MET A 76 -34.69 18.91 -30.51
N LEU A 77 -34.55 19.30 -29.24
CA LEU A 77 -35.61 19.94 -28.46
C LEU A 77 -35.81 21.42 -28.78
N GLY A 78 -34.74 22.15 -29.12
CA GLY A 78 -34.80 23.57 -29.50
C GLY A 78 -35.10 23.82 -30.97
N SER A 79 -35.17 22.76 -31.80
CA SER A 79 -35.61 22.82 -33.20
C SER A 79 -37.11 22.58 -33.36
N GLY A 80 -37.89 22.62 -32.27
CA GLY A 80 -39.34 22.49 -32.23
C GLY A 80 -40.05 23.83 -32.05
#